data_AF-G7SEH5-F1
#
_entry.id   AF-G7SEH5-F1
#
_cell.length_a   1.000
_cell.length_b   1.000
_cell.length_c   1.000
_cell.angle_alpha   90.00
_cell.angle_beta   90.00
_cell.angle_gamma   90.00
#
_symmetry.space_group_name_H-M   'P 1'
#
loop_
_entity.id
_entity.type
_entity.pdbx_description
1 polymer ?
#
loop_
_entity_poly.entity_id
_entity_poly.type
_entity_poly.pdbx_seq_one_letter_code
_entity_poly.pdbx_strand_id
1 'polypeptide(L)'
;MSTEVYDLNRIPFGSNRNLLIDTNVLIYLQSGKTNNYDKMWELALRQGNSLFVTTLTISEFINRYVRTGYDVYCDEHNFDKSTFKFKRDYQKTQHFLDIYDEVIDTLESEILKKCNVIDFNKKDFEDISSLTQYMNDINDALYLKKAATEDFSIVTHDADFFDVDIPQQIRIYTYNKKY
;
A
#
# COMPACT_ATOMS: atom_id res chain seq x y z
N MET A 1 16.24 -1.42 17.68
CA MET A 1 15.04 -0.68 18.12
C MET A 1 13.90 -1.29 17.33
N SER A 2 12.75 -1.59 17.93
CA SER A 2 11.63 -2.10 17.12
C SER A 2 10.88 -0.95 16.46
N THR A 3 10.15 -1.25 15.40
CA THR A 3 9.08 -0.38 14.89
C THR A 3 8.10 -0.01 16.00
N GLU A 4 7.74 1.26 16.12
CA GLU A 4 6.71 1.70 17.06
C GLU A 4 5.34 1.71 16.39
N VAL A 5 4.47 0.81 16.82
CA VAL A 5 3.11 0.66 16.26
C VAL A 5 2.11 1.51 17.04
N TYR A 6 1.36 2.34 16.32
CA TYR A 6 0.33 3.23 16.83
C TYR A 6 -1.03 2.85 16.27
N ASP A 7 -1.97 2.51 17.17
CA ASP A 7 -3.39 2.35 16.82
C ASP A 7 -3.99 3.71 16.49
N LEU A 8 -4.33 3.92 15.22
CA LEU A 8 -4.92 5.17 14.72
C LEU A 8 -6.29 5.49 15.33
N ASN A 9 -6.97 4.54 15.99
CA ASN A 9 -8.17 4.85 16.77
C ASN A 9 -7.87 5.58 18.08
N ARG A 10 -6.63 5.48 18.57
CA ARG A 10 -6.19 6.02 19.87
C ARG A 10 -5.20 7.16 19.71
N ILE A 11 -4.22 6.98 18.82
CA ILE A 11 -3.09 7.89 18.63
C ILE A 11 -2.99 8.23 17.14
N PRO A 12 -3.54 9.38 16.70
CA PRO A 12 -3.38 9.83 15.32
C PRO A 12 -1.96 10.32 15.06
N PHE A 13 -1.50 10.25 13.81
CA PHE A 13 -0.32 11.00 13.39
C PHE A 13 -0.62 12.50 13.57
N GLY A 14 0.26 13.23 14.26
CA GLY A 14 0.16 14.69 14.38
C GLY A 14 0.28 15.39 13.02
N SER A 15 0.33 16.73 13.02
CA SER A 15 0.46 17.54 11.79
C SER A 15 1.86 17.56 11.18
N ASN A 16 1.95 17.95 9.90
CA ASN A 16 3.19 18.10 9.12
C ASN A 16 4.07 16.84 9.04
N ARG A 17 3.40 15.70 9.07
CA ARG A 17 3.82 14.31 8.77
C ARG A 17 4.29 14.11 7.34
N ASN A 18 5.37 13.39 7.12
CA ASN A 18 5.55 12.65 5.86
C ASN A 18 5.05 11.22 6.06
N LEU A 19 3.96 10.86 5.39
CA LEU A 19 3.28 9.58 5.54
C LEU A 19 3.46 8.75 4.27
N LEU A 20 4.16 7.62 4.40
CA LEU A 20 4.33 6.64 3.34
C LEU A 20 3.16 5.65 3.39
N ILE A 21 2.34 5.65 2.34
CA ILE A 21 1.08 4.92 2.29
C ILE A 21 1.27 3.57 1.61
N ASP A 22 0.89 2.52 2.31
CA ASP A 22 0.97 1.14 1.83
C ASP A 22 -0.16 0.80 0.84
N THR A 23 0.08 -0.16 -0.05
CA THR A 23 -0.87 -0.64 -1.06
C THR A 23 -2.18 -1.09 -0.42
N ASN A 24 -2.11 -1.82 0.70
CA ASN A 24 -3.30 -2.30 1.41
C ASN A 24 -4.23 -1.16 1.83
N VAL A 25 -3.67 -0.01 2.21
CA VAL A 25 -4.47 1.17 2.59
C VAL A 25 -5.19 1.75 1.38
N LEU A 26 -4.51 1.89 0.24
CA LEU A 26 -5.12 2.36 -1.00
C LEU A 26 -6.27 1.45 -1.46
N ILE A 27 -6.08 0.13 -1.37
CA ILE A 27 -7.11 -0.85 -1.69
C ILE A 27 -8.31 -0.71 -0.74
N TYR A 28 -8.08 -0.45 0.55
CA TYR A 28 -9.18 -0.22 1.49
C TYR A 28 -9.99 1.01 1.14
N LEU A 29 -9.34 2.13 0.80
CA LEU A 29 -10.01 3.36 0.37
C LEU A 29 -10.92 3.12 -0.83
N GLN A 30 -10.49 2.28 -1.78
CA GLN A 30 -11.29 1.96 -2.97
C GLN A 30 -12.38 0.91 -2.74
N SER A 31 -12.23 0.07 -1.71
CA SER A 31 -13.18 -1.03 -1.48
C SER A 31 -14.56 -0.59 -0.98
N GLY A 32 -14.73 0.67 -0.58
CA GLY A 32 -15.95 1.21 0.02
C GLY A 32 -16.35 0.55 1.35
N LYS A 33 -15.56 -0.41 1.85
CA LYS A 33 -15.72 -0.98 3.18
C LYS A 33 -15.29 0.08 4.16
N THR A 34 -16.20 0.49 5.05
CA THR A 34 -16.02 1.49 6.10
C THR A 34 -14.91 1.11 7.07
N ASN A 35 -13.68 1.18 6.60
CA ASN A 35 -12.50 1.19 7.43
C ASN A 35 -12.16 2.66 7.65
N ASN A 36 -11.71 2.98 8.86
CA ASN A 36 -11.43 4.35 9.27
C ASN A 36 -10.33 5.04 8.42
N TYR A 37 -9.81 4.38 7.37
CA TYR A 37 -8.84 4.92 6.43
C TYR A 37 -9.36 6.11 5.63
N ASP A 38 -10.66 6.20 5.29
CA ASP A 38 -11.20 7.41 4.64
C ASP A 38 -11.05 8.63 5.55
N LYS A 39 -11.43 8.47 6.83
CA LYS A 39 -11.29 9.51 7.86
C LYS A 39 -9.84 9.86 8.12
N MET A 40 -8.96 8.86 8.12
CA MET A 40 -7.52 9.04 8.23
C MET A 40 -6.98 9.86 7.07
N TRP A 41 -7.40 9.55 5.84
CA TRP A 41 -6.98 10.27 4.64
C TRP A 41 -7.36 11.74 4.70
N GLU A 42 -8.63 12.03 5.03
CA GLU A 42 -9.11 13.39 5.20
C GLU A 42 -8.39 14.12 6.34
N LEU A 43 -8.14 13.43 7.46
CA LEU A 43 -7.39 13.97 8.59
C LEU A 43 -5.97 14.35 8.17
N ALA A 44 -5.30 13.48 7.40
CA ALA A 44 -3.95 13.69 6.93
C ALA A 44 -3.84 14.97 6.10
N LEU A 45 -4.72 15.11 5.11
CA LEU A 45 -4.78 16.29 4.25
C LEU A 45 -5.09 17.56 5.04
N ARG A 46 -6.08 17.52 5.94
CA ARG A 46 -6.47 18.67 6.76
C ARG A 46 -5.36 19.15 7.70
N GLN A 47 -4.52 18.25 8.17
CA GLN A 47 -3.41 18.54 9.07
C GLN A 47 -2.12 18.96 8.36
N GLY A 48 -2.14 19.09 7.02
CA GLY A 48 -0.98 19.46 6.23
C GLY A 48 0.09 18.36 6.18
N ASN A 49 -0.31 17.10 6.36
CA ASN A 49 0.61 15.98 6.16
C ASN A 49 0.84 15.76 4.65
N SER A 50 2.07 15.44 4.30
CA SER A 50 2.47 15.04 2.95
C SER A 50 2.31 13.54 2.81
N LEU A 51 1.55 13.12 1.79
CA LEU A 51 1.34 11.71 1.47
C LEU A 51 2.33 11.27 0.40
N PHE A 52 2.87 10.07 0.56
CA PHE A 52 3.84 9.48 -0.35
C PHE A 52 3.42 8.07 -0.74
N VAL A 53 3.69 7.71 -1.99
CA VAL A 53 3.55 6.35 -2.53
C VAL A 53 4.77 6.01 -3.35
N THR A 54 5.13 4.73 -3.41
CA THR A 54 6.20 4.27 -4.29
C THR A 54 5.65 3.82 -5.64
N THR A 55 6.50 3.77 -6.67
CA THR A 55 6.16 3.13 -7.96
C THR A 55 5.73 1.66 -7.77
N LEU A 56 6.32 0.97 -6.79
CA LEU A 56 5.95 -0.40 -6.43
C LEU A 56 4.54 -0.47 -5.81
N THR A 57 4.23 0.45 -4.89
CA THR A 57 2.89 0.59 -4.30
C THR A 57 1.84 0.79 -5.40
N ILE A 58 2.12 1.65 -6.38
CA ILE A 58 1.22 1.90 -7.52
C ILE A 58 1.04 0.63 -8.36
N SER A 59 2.13 -0.04 -8.71
CA SER A 59 2.09 -1.29 -9.50
C SER A 59 1.28 -2.38 -8.81
N GLU A 60 1.48 -2.56 -7.51
CA GLU A 60 0.76 -3.54 -6.71
C GLU A 60 -0.72 -3.17 -6.57
N PHE A 61 -1.03 -1.89 -6.36
CA PHE A 61 -2.40 -1.37 -6.32
C PHE A 61 -3.15 -1.71 -7.61
N ILE A 62 -2.59 -1.37 -8.78
CA ILE A 62 -3.18 -1.70 -10.08
C ILE A 62 -3.38 -3.20 -10.22
N ASN A 63 -2.32 -3.99 -9.98
CA ASN A 63 -2.38 -5.44 -10.13
C ASN A 63 -3.44 -6.07 -9.21
N ARG A 64 -3.56 -5.60 -7.97
CA ARG A 64 -4.56 -6.13 -7.04
C ARG A 64 -5.97 -5.74 -7.43
N TYR A 65 -6.19 -4.50 -7.88
CA TYR A 65 -7.49 -4.03 -8.35
C TYR A 65 -7.99 -4.88 -9.53
N VAL A 66 -7.17 -5.08 -10.57
CA VAL A 66 -7.58 -5.89 -11.73
C VAL A 66 -7.74 -7.37 -11.39
N ARG A 67 -7.03 -7.89 -10.38
CA ARG A 67 -7.20 -9.25 -9.87
C ARG A 67 -8.52 -9.41 -9.14
N THR A 68 -8.96 -8.41 -8.40
CA THR A 68 -10.31 -8.39 -7.84
C THR A 68 -11.38 -8.39 -8.93
N GLY A 69 -11.22 -7.58 -9.98
CA GLY A 69 -12.12 -7.61 -11.14
C GLY A 69 -12.17 -8.99 -11.82
N TYR A 70 -11.03 -9.68 -11.93
CA TYR A 70 -10.98 -11.06 -12.42
C TYR A 70 -11.75 -12.04 -11.53
N ASP A 71 -11.61 -11.91 -10.22
CA ASP A 71 -12.30 -12.78 -9.27
C ASP A 71 -13.82 -12.61 -9.41
N VAL A 72 -14.31 -11.37 -9.47
CA VAL A 72 -15.72 -11.04 -9.71
C VAL A 72 -16.20 -11.60 -11.04
N TYR A 73 -15.45 -11.37 -12.12
CA TYR A 73 -15.82 -11.84 -13.46
C TYR A 73 -15.95 -13.37 -13.53
N CYS A 74 -15.02 -14.10 -12.89
CA CYS A 74 -15.11 -15.56 -12.78
C CYS A 74 -16.33 -16.01 -12.00
N ASP A 75 -16.65 -15.34 -10.89
CA ASP A 75 -17.78 -15.71 -10.04
C ASP A 75 -19.12 -15.47 -10.77
N GLU A 76 -19.27 -14.33 -11.46
CA GLU A 76 -20.47 -13.99 -12.24
C GLU A 76 -20.72 -14.96 -13.42
N HIS A 77 -19.65 -15.42 -14.07
CA HIS A 77 -19.72 -16.30 -15.23
C HIS A 77 -19.51 -17.78 -14.88
N ASN A 78 -19.35 -18.11 -13.60
CA ASN A 78 -19.04 -19.46 -13.10
C ASN A 78 -17.81 -20.10 -13.78
N PHE A 79 -16.77 -19.30 -14.05
CA PHE A 79 -15.52 -19.81 -14.60
C PHE A 79 -14.65 -20.47 -13.51
N ASP A 80 -14.15 -21.66 -13.80
CA ASP A 80 -13.14 -22.31 -12.98
C ASP A 80 -11.77 -21.65 -13.23
N LYS A 81 -11.20 -21.02 -12.19
CA LYS A 81 -9.86 -20.39 -12.20
C LYS A 81 -8.73 -21.38 -12.48
N SER A 82 -8.98 -22.68 -12.39
CA SER A 82 -8.05 -23.74 -12.81
C SER A 82 -7.90 -23.81 -14.33
N THR A 83 -8.93 -23.44 -15.09
CA THR A 83 -8.96 -23.53 -16.56
C THR A 83 -8.99 -22.17 -17.23
N PHE A 84 -9.81 -21.23 -16.75
CA PHE A 84 -9.81 -19.83 -17.17
C PHE A 84 -8.73 -19.10 -16.38
N LYS A 85 -7.73 -18.53 -17.06
CA LYS A 85 -6.53 -17.94 -16.43
C LYS A 85 -6.49 -16.43 -16.65
N PHE A 86 -6.17 -15.72 -15.57
CA PHE A 86 -6.03 -14.26 -15.56
C PHE A 86 -5.26 -13.69 -16.77
N LYS A 87 -3.99 -14.07 -16.95
CA LYS A 87 -3.15 -13.51 -18.02
C LYS A 87 -3.51 -14.01 -19.43
N ARG A 88 -3.94 -15.27 -19.55
CA ARG A 88 -4.14 -15.90 -20.86
C ARG A 88 -5.50 -15.57 -21.46
N ASP A 89 -6.52 -15.55 -20.60
CA ASP A 89 -7.91 -15.55 -21.00
C ASP A 89 -8.59 -14.23 -20.59
N TYR A 90 -8.53 -13.86 -19.30
CA TYR A 90 -9.23 -12.67 -18.79
C TYR A 90 -8.70 -11.34 -19.32
N GLN A 91 -7.38 -11.15 -19.41
CA GLN A 91 -6.77 -9.89 -19.90
C GLN A 91 -7.16 -9.51 -21.34
N LYS A 92 -7.80 -10.41 -22.09
CA LYS A 92 -8.30 -10.16 -23.45
C LYS A 92 -9.79 -9.78 -23.49
N THR A 93 -10.46 -9.79 -22.34
CA THR A 93 -11.89 -9.48 -22.25
C THR A 93 -12.11 -7.97 -22.19
N GLN A 94 -13.27 -7.51 -22.65
CA GLN A 94 -13.66 -6.11 -22.50
C GLN A 94 -13.75 -5.72 -21.02
N HIS A 95 -14.29 -6.61 -20.18
CA HIS A 95 -14.36 -6.38 -18.73
C HIS A 95 -13.00 -6.08 -18.10
N PHE A 96 -11.92 -6.76 -18.52
CA PHE A 96 -10.58 -6.42 -18.03
C PHE A 96 -10.17 -5.01 -18.45
N LEU A 97 -10.42 -4.62 -19.70
CA LEU A 97 -10.08 -3.28 -20.19
C LEU A 97 -10.86 -2.21 -19.43
N ASP A 98 -12.16 -2.42 -19.20
CA ASP A 98 -13.01 -1.49 -18.46
C ASP A 98 -12.49 -1.30 -17.02
N ILE A 99 -12.17 -2.40 -16.32
CA ILE A 99 -11.59 -2.35 -14.96
C ILE A 99 -10.19 -1.73 -14.96
N TYR A 100 -9.39 -1.96 -16.00
CA TYR A 100 -8.06 -1.36 -16.13
C TYR A 100 -8.16 0.15 -16.30
N ASP A 101 -9.06 0.62 -17.16
CA ASP A 101 -9.30 2.05 -17.36
C ASP A 101 -9.82 2.71 -16.07
N GLU A 102 -10.73 2.06 -15.33
CA GLU A 102 -11.22 2.54 -14.04
C GLU A 102 -10.10 2.72 -12.99
N VAL A 103 -9.17 1.76 -12.88
CA VAL A 103 -8.07 1.87 -11.92
C VAL A 103 -7.05 2.93 -12.34
N ILE A 104 -6.83 3.13 -13.65
CA ILE A 104 -5.99 4.22 -14.15
C ILE A 104 -6.63 5.58 -13.86
N ASP A 105 -7.92 5.73 -14.13
CA ASP A 105 -8.67 6.95 -13.82
C ASP A 105 -8.61 7.26 -12.32
N THR A 106 -8.78 6.25 -11.47
CA THR A 106 -8.65 6.39 -10.01
C THR A 106 -7.24 6.83 -9.60
N LEU A 107 -6.21 6.22 -10.18
CA LEU A 107 -4.81 6.58 -9.93
C LEU A 107 -4.55 8.05 -10.28
N GLU A 108 -4.94 8.49 -11.47
CA GLU A 108 -4.69 9.85 -11.94
C GLU A 108 -5.55 10.90 -11.22
N SER A 109 -6.82 10.58 -10.96
CA SER A 109 -7.77 11.56 -10.42
C SER A 109 -7.71 11.71 -8.91
N GLU A 110 -7.38 10.65 -8.17
CA GLU A 110 -7.45 10.62 -6.71
C GLU A 110 -6.07 10.47 -6.05
N ILE A 111 -5.27 9.49 -6.50
CA ILE A 111 -4.01 9.15 -5.82
C ILE A 111 -2.91 10.15 -6.20
N LEU A 112 -2.62 10.31 -7.49
CA LEU A 112 -1.50 11.14 -7.98
C LEU A 112 -1.72 12.65 -7.77
N LYS A 113 -2.96 13.10 -7.56
CA LYS A 113 -3.24 14.49 -7.18
C LYS A 113 -2.96 14.79 -5.71
N LYS A 114 -2.97 13.77 -4.85
CA LYS A 114 -2.91 13.92 -3.38
C LYS A 114 -1.60 13.37 -2.80
N CYS A 115 -0.92 12.48 -3.53
CA CYS A 115 0.32 11.85 -3.11
C CYS A 115 1.50 12.30 -3.97
N ASN A 116 2.65 12.43 -3.33
CA ASN A 116 3.93 12.54 -4.01
C ASN A 116 4.42 11.13 -4.37
N VAL A 117 4.85 10.94 -5.62
CA VAL A 117 5.45 9.68 -6.05
C VAL A 117 6.95 9.72 -5.77
N ILE A 118 7.43 8.73 -5.04
CA ILE A 118 8.85 8.49 -4.80
C ILE A 118 9.26 7.14 -5.40
N ASP A 119 10.56 6.96 -5.62
CA ASP A 119 11.07 5.72 -6.17
C ASP A 119 12.38 5.32 -5.49
N PHE A 120 12.72 4.04 -5.66
CA PHE A 120 13.96 3.47 -5.17
C PHE A 120 15.11 3.80 -6.12
N ASN A 121 16.27 4.12 -5.57
CA ASN A 121 17.52 4.31 -6.31
C ASN A 121 18.55 3.26 -5.90
N LYS A 122 19.68 3.19 -6.61
CA LYS A 122 20.73 2.17 -6.36
C LYS A 122 21.21 2.11 -4.89
N LYS A 123 21.24 3.23 -4.17
CA LYS A 123 21.66 3.27 -2.75
C LYS A 123 20.64 2.60 -1.83
N ASP A 124 19.36 2.62 -2.20
CA ASP A 124 18.31 1.91 -1.46
C ASP A 124 18.56 0.38 -1.48
N PHE A 125 19.27 -0.13 -2.49
CA PHE A 125 19.67 -1.53 -2.63
C PHE A 125 21.05 -1.87 -2.03
N GLU A 126 21.73 -0.93 -1.38
CA GLU A 126 22.96 -1.22 -0.63
C GLU A 126 22.62 -1.97 0.68
N ASP A 127 23.47 -2.90 1.10
CA ASP A 127 23.31 -3.67 2.36
C ASP A 127 21.98 -4.43 2.54
N ILE A 128 21.34 -4.88 1.44
CA ILE A 128 20.07 -5.65 1.48
C ILE A 128 20.12 -6.84 2.43
N SER A 129 21.24 -7.55 2.50
CA SER A 129 21.39 -8.73 3.37
C SER A 129 21.18 -8.41 4.84
N SER A 130 21.50 -7.18 5.28
CA SER A 130 21.24 -6.71 6.65
C SER A 130 19.77 -6.36 6.87
N LEU A 131 19.07 -5.97 5.80
CA LEU A 131 17.67 -5.59 5.80
C LEU A 131 16.75 -6.81 5.87
N THR A 132 17.08 -7.82 5.06
CA THR A 132 16.33 -9.08 4.99
C THR A 132 16.56 -10.00 6.19
N GLN A 133 17.41 -9.60 7.14
CA GLN A 133 17.49 -10.27 8.44
C GLN A 133 16.21 -10.07 9.27
N TYR A 134 15.47 -9.00 8.98
CA TYR A 134 14.30 -8.59 9.76
C TYR A 134 12.98 -8.81 9.02
N MET A 135 13.00 -8.88 7.69
CA MET A 135 11.83 -9.17 6.85
C MET A 135 12.20 -10.17 5.75
N ASN A 136 11.33 -11.15 5.51
CA ASN A 136 11.55 -12.19 4.51
C ASN A 136 11.14 -11.78 3.08
N ASP A 137 10.44 -10.65 2.93
CA ASP A 137 10.13 -10.05 1.63
C ASP A 137 11.05 -8.84 1.38
N ILE A 138 11.72 -8.85 0.22
CA ILE A 138 12.64 -7.78 -0.17
C ILE A 138 11.92 -6.46 -0.41
N ASN A 139 10.68 -6.49 -0.90
CA ASN A 139 9.90 -5.28 -1.15
C ASN A 139 9.57 -4.57 0.15
N ASP A 140 9.08 -5.32 1.13
CA ASP A 140 8.76 -4.76 2.45
C ASP A 140 10.01 -4.27 3.16
N ALA A 141 11.13 -5.02 3.06
CA ALA A 141 12.41 -4.60 3.60
C ALA A 141 12.86 -3.27 2.98
N LEU A 142 12.83 -3.14 1.64
CA LEU A 142 13.19 -1.90 0.93
C LEU A 142 12.27 -0.75 1.30
N TYR A 143 10.98 -1.01 1.41
CA TYR A 143 9.97 -0.03 1.82
C TYR A 143 10.25 0.50 3.23
N LEU A 144 10.59 -0.39 4.16
CA LEU A 144 10.97 -0.04 5.53
C LEU A 144 12.27 0.78 5.56
N LYS A 145 13.29 0.38 4.80
CA LYS A 145 14.54 1.15 4.68
C LYS A 145 14.30 2.54 4.12
N LYS A 146 13.49 2.65 3.06
CA LYS A 146 13.13 3.93 2.45
C LYS A 146 12.44 4.85 3.46
N ALA A 147 11.54 4.29 4.27
CA ALA A 147 10.90 5.04 5.34
C ALA A 147 11.90 5.51 6.40
N ALA A 148 12.85 4.67 6.81
CA ALA A 148 13.90 5.06 7.75
C ALA A 148 14.83 6.15 7.18
N THR A 149 15.26 6.04 5.92
CA THR A 149 16.25 6.94 5.33
C THR A 149 15.70 8.33 5.02
N GLU A 150 14.39 8.43 4.74
CA GLU A 150 13.72 9.69 4.38
C GLU A 150 12.80 10.23 5.48
N ASP A 151 12.87 9.68 6.70
CA ASP A 151 12.06 10.06 7.88
C ASP A 151 10.54 10.00 7.63
N PHE A 152 10.10 8.93 6.97
CA PHE A 152 8.68 8.64 6.79
C PHE A 152 8.10 7.85 7.95
N SER A 153 6.86 8.16 8.29
CA SER A 153 6.02 7.22 9.04
C SER A 153 5.23 6.36 8.06
N ILE A 154 5.09 5.08 8.34
CA ILE A 154 4.34 4.16 7.47
C ILE A 154 2.88 4.12 7.93
N VAL A 155 1.95 4.16 6.98
CA VAL A 155 0.54 3.88 7.22
C VAL A 155 0.19 2.59 6.49
N THR A 156 -0.08 1.52 7.24
CA THR A 156 -0.33 0.19 6.69
C THR A 156 -1.45 -0.52 7.45
N HIS A 157 -2.02 -1.56 6.83
CA HIS A 157 -2.85 -2.54 7.52
C HIS A 157 -2.16 -3.90 7.66
N ASP A 158 -0.93 -4.04 7.15
CA ASP A 158 -0.17 -5.28 7.19
C ASP A 158 0.55 -5.43 8.54
N ALA A 159 0.42 -6.60 9.14
CA ALA A 159 1.04 -6.91 10.43
C ALA A 159 2.51 -7.30 10.28
N ASP A 160 2.98 -7.57 9.06
CA ASP A 160 4.38 -7.93 8.80
C ASP A 160 5.35 -6.77 9.12
N PHE A 161 4.85 -5.53 9.19
CA PHE A 161 5.61 -4.36 9.64
C PHE A 161 5.61 -4.16 11.17
N PHE A 162 4.97 -5.03 11.94
CA PHE A 162 4.87 -4.88 13.40
C PHE A 162 6.04 -5.58 14.10
N ASP A 163 6.53 -4.97 15.18
CA ASP A 163 7.62 -5.47 16.00
C ASP A 163 8.90 -5.89 15.22
N VAL A 164 9.16 -5.23 14.10
CA VAL A 164 10.36 -5.48 13.30
C VAL A 164 11.54 -4.79 13.96
N ASP A 165 12.56 -5.56 14.35
CA ASP A 165 13.80 -5.03 14.92
C ASP A 165 14.63 -4.34 13.84
N ILE A 166 14.77 -3.02 13.91
CA ILE A 166 15.55 -2.24 12.94
C ILE A 166 16.52 -1.27 13.63
N PRO A 167 17.59 -0.83 12.92
CA PRO A 167 18.56 0.10 13.48
C PRO A 167 17.98 1.50 13.74
N GLN A 168 16.99 1.94 12.96
CA GLN A 168 16.31 3.23 13.12
C GLN A 168 14.88 3.02 13.63
N GLN A 169 14.39 3.93 14.47
CA GLN A 169 13.01 3.90 14.91
C GLN A 169 12.07 4.43 13.81
N ILE A 170 11.10 3.61 13.40
CA ILE A 170 10.06 3.98 12.44
C ILE A 170 8.70 3.91 13.14
N ARG A 171 7.83 4.89 12.86
CA ARG A 171 6.45 4.92 13.35
C ARG A 171 5.54 4.25 12.34
N ILE A 172 4.79 3.26 12.80
CA ILE A 172 3.79 2.55 12.02
C ILE A 172 2.42 2.95 12.53
N TYR A 173 1.57 3.47 11.66
CA TYR A 173 0.19 3.84 11.98
C TYR A 173 -0.77 2.86 11.32
N THR A 174 -1.67 2.28 12.12
CA THR A 174 -2.56 1.23 11.62
C THR A 174 -3.93 1.23 12.30
N TYR A 175 -4.94 0.70 11.61
CA TYR A 175 -6.22 0.29 12.20
C TYR A 175 -6.31 -1.24 12.40
N ASN A 176 -5.30 -2.00 11.99
CA ASN A 176 -5.27 -3.45 12.18
C ASN A 176 -5.12 -3.75 13.67
N LYS A 177 -6.06 -4.49 14.26
CA LYS A 177 -6.11 -4.81 15.70
C LYS A 177 -5.32 -6.06 16.09
N LYS A 178 -4.58 -6.67 15.16
CA LYS A 178 -3.75 -7.85 15.41
C LYS A 178 -2.36 -7.48 15.97
N TYR A 179 -2.35 -6.60 16.97
CA TYR A 179 -1.18 -6.31 17.80
C TYR A 179 -1.38 -6.93 19.18
#